data_AF-A0AAW1VTK0-F1
#
_entry.id   AF-A0AAW1VTK0-F1
#
_cell.length_a   1.000
_cell.length_b   1.000
_cell.length_c   1.000
_cell.angle_alpha   90.00
_cell.angle_beta   90.00
_cell.angle_gamma   90.00
#
_symmetry.space_group_name_H-M   'P 1'
#
loop_
_entity.id
_entity.type
_entity.pdbx_description
1 polymer ?
#
loop_
_entity_poly.entity_id
_entity_poly.type
_entity_poly.pdbx_seq_one_letter_code
_entity_poly.pdbx_strand_id
1 'polypeptide(L)' 'MVRCLVRGEIGGAGLDVFENEPEVPKELFALENVVLSPHQAVKTHESIEDLVELVIGNLEAFFSNKPLLSPTVNS' A
#
# COMPACT_ATOMS: atom_id res chain seq x y z
N MET A 1 -13.16 1.40 -13.67
CA MET A 1 -13.69 1.28 -12.30
C MET A 1 -14.60 2.45 -11.91
N VAL A 2 -14.08 3.68 -11.79
CA VAL A 2 -14.85 4.86 -11.31
C VAL A 2 -16.23 4.99 -11.99
N ARG A 3 -16.29 4.92 -13.33
CA ARG A 3 -17.57 5.00 -14.07
C ARG A 3 -18.58 3.92 -13.67
N CYS A 4 -18.14 2.71 -13.35
CA CYS A 4 -19.02 1.60 -12.97
C CYS A 4 -19.60 1.81 -11.56
N LEU A 5 -18.82 2.39 -10.64
CA LEU A 5 -19.30 2.78 -9.32
C LEU A 5 -20.33 3.91 -9.41
N VAL A 6 -20.06 4.93 -10.23
CA VAL A 6 -20.99 6.05 -10.47
C VAL A 6 -22.30 5.58 -11.09
N ARG A 7 -22.25 4.58 -11.99
CA ARG A 7 -23.45 4.00 -12.63
C ARG A 7 -24.17 2.96 -11.79
N GLY A 8 -23.63 2.59 -10.62
CA GLY A 8 -24.18 1.51 -9.80
C GLY A 8 -24.02 0.11 -10.39
N GLU A 9 -23.18 -0.06 -11.41
CA GLU A 9 -22.81 -1.38 -11.95
C GLU A 9 -21.95 -2.15 -10.94
N ILE A 10 -21.14 -1.43 -10.16
CA ILE A 10 -20.44 -1.95 -8.99
C ILE A 10 -21.15 -1.41 -7.75
N GLY A 11 -21.55 -2.32 -6.86
CA GLY A 11 -22.32 -1.98 -5.65
C GLY A 11 -21.56 -1.12 -4.64
N GLY A 12 -20.23 -1.24 -4.58
CA GLY A 12 -19.36 -0.40 -3.74
C GLY A 12 -17.89 -0.82 -3.80
N ALA A 13 -17.00 -0.06 -3.16
CA ALA A 13 -15.57 -0.37 -3.08
C ALA A 13 -14.89 0.21 -1.82
N GLY A 14 -13.92 -0.52 -1.28
CA GLY A 14 -12.95 -0.01 -0.30
C GLY A 14 -11.59 0.12 -0.97
N LEU A 15 -11.04 1.34 -1.05
CA LEU A 15 -9.81 1.63 -1.79
C LEU A 15 -8.76 2.22 -0.85
N ASP A 16 -7.64 1.52 -0.69
CA ASP A 16 -6.45 2.04 0.01
C ASP A 16 -5.42 2.63 -0.95
N VAL A 17 -5.47 2.25 -2.23
CA VAL A 17 -4.50 2.67 -3.24
C VAL A 17 -5.17 3.28 -4.47
N PHE A 18 -4.43 4.16 -5.16
CA PHE A 18 -4.86 4.84 -6.37
C PHE A 18 -3.78 4.79 -7.45
N GLU A 19 -4.18 4.92 -8.71
CA GLU A 19 -3.26 4.81 -9.85
C GLU A 19 -2.22 5.94 -9.87
N ASN A 20 -2.64 7.17 -9.55
CA ASN A 20 -1.78 8.36 -9.55
C ASN A 20 -1.68 8.97 -8.15
N GLU A 21 -1.26 8.19 -7.16
CA GLU A 21 -1.12 8.72 -5.80
C GLU A 21 -0.19 9.94 -5.72
N PRO A 22 -0.54 10.98 -4.93
CA PRO A 22 -1.63 11.03 -3.95
C PRO A 22 -2.98 11.50 -4.53
N GLU A 23 -3.11 11.64 -5.86
CA GLU A 23 -4.29 12.19 -6.51
C GLU A 23 -5.43 11.16 -6.56
N VAL A 24 -6.59 11.56 -6.02
CA VAL A 24 -7.79 10.72 -5.98
C VAL A 24 -8.83 11.29 -6.96
N PRO A 25 -9.45 10.45 -7.82
CA PRO A 25 -10.56 10.87 -8.67
C PRO A 25 -11.67 11.53 -7.86
N LYS A 26 -12.02 12.78 -8.20
CA LYS A 26 -12.91 13.61 -7.39
C LYS A 26 -14.31 13.02 -7.23
N GLU A 27 -14.75 12.24 -8.22
CA GLU A 27 -16.03 11.54 -8.23
C GLU A 27 -16.18 10.58 -7.06
N LEU A 28 -15.08 9.95 -6.61
CA LEU A 28 -15.12 8.96 -5.53
C LEU A 28 -15.48 9.58 -4.17
N PHE A 29 -15.17 10.85 -3.94
CA PHE A 29 -15.51 11.53 -2.68
C PHE A 29 -17.01 11.79 -2.52
N ALA A 30 -17.77 11.78 -3.62
CA ALA A 30 -19.21 12.01 -3.61
C ALA A 30 -20.04 10.72 -3.48
N LEU A 31 -19.40 9.54 -3.50
CA LEU A 31 -20.07 8.25 -3.51
C LEU A 31 -20.24 7.70 -2.10
N GLU A 32 -21.49 7.47 -1.67
CA GLU A 32 -21.78 6.86 -0.36
C GLU A 32 -21.41 5.37 -0.30
N ASN A 33 -21.25 4.72 -1.45
CA ASN A 33 -20.88 3.30 -1.56
C ASN A 33 -19.35 3.08 -1.67
N VAL A 34 -18.55 4.09 -1.37
CA VAL A 34 -17.09 4.02 -1.44
C VAL A 34 -16.46 4.45 -0.13
N VAL A 35 -15.48 3.67 0.35
CA VAL A 35 -14.60 4.03 1.47
C VAL A 35 -13.19 4.18 0.95
N LEU A 36 -12.53 5.27 1.32
CA LEU A 36 -11.18 5.62 0.87
C LEU A 36 -10.23 5.68 2.07
N SER A 37 -9.07 5.05 1.96
CA SER A 37 -7.95 5.23 2.89
C SER A 37 -6.68 5.66 2.13
N PRO A 38 -5.83 6.52 2.72
CA PRO A 38 -4.68 7.09 2.02
C PRO A 38 -3.43 6.21 2.14
N HIS A 39 -3.41 5.04 1.50
CA HIS A 39 -2.30 4.09 1.50
C HIS A 39 -1.81 3.78 2.92
N GLN A 40 -2.71 3.27 3.74
CA GLN A 40 -2.53 3.03 5.17
C GLN A 40 -2.56 1.54 5.54
N ALA A 41 -2.82 0.63 4.61
CA ALA A 41 -3.05 -0.79 4.93
C ALA A 41 -1.93 -1.43 5.78
N VAL A 42 -0.67 -1.02 5.58
CA VAL A 42 0.50 -1.55 6.30
C VAL A 42 0.93 -0.72 7.52
N LYS A 43 0.30 0.44 7.76
CA LYS A 43 0.81 1.45 8.71
C LYS A 43 0.30 1.21 10.14
N THR A 44 0.49 0.00 10.66
CA THR A 44 0.37 -0.27 12.10
C THR A 44 1.72 -0.08 12.79
N HIS A 45 1.70 0.06 14.11
CA HIS A 45 2.94 0.22 14.88
C HIS A 45 3.83 -1.02 14.72
N GLU A 46 3.24 -2.19 14.89
CA GLU A 46 3.90 -3.49 14.83
C GLU A 46 4.48 -3.77 13.44
N SER A 47 3.72 -3.50 12.36
CA SER A 47 4.21 -3.70 10.98
C SER A 47 5.34 -2.74 10.62
N ILE A 48 5.32 -1.51 11.15
CA ILE A 48 6.42 -0.56 10.95
C ILE A 48 7.67 -0.99 11.74
N GLU A 49 7.51 -1.46 12.98
CA GLU A 49 8.61 -1.99 13.79
C GLU A 49 9.29 -3.17 13.10
N ASP A 50 8.53 -4.18 12.71
CA ASP A 50 9.04 -5.36 11.99
C ASP A 50 9.78 -4.97 10.69
N LEU A 51 9.23 -4.02 9.93
CA LEU A 51 9.84 -3.53 8.70
C LEU A 51 11.16 -2.81 8.99
N VAL A 52 11.21 -1.97 10.02
CA VAL A 52 12.43 -1.25 10.42
C VAL A 52 13.51 -2.24 10.84
N GLU A 53 13.17 -3.24 11.66
CA GLU A 53 14.11 -4.29 12.06
C GLU A 53 14.66 -5.05 10.85
N LEU A 54 13.79 -5.45 9.92
CA LEU A 54 14.20 -6.15 8.70
C LEU A 54 15.12 -5.29 7.81
N VAL A 55 14.81 -4.00 7.65
CA VAL A 55 15.63 -3.08 6.85
C VAL A 55 17.00 -2.89 7.49
N ILE A 56 17.06 -2.64 8.80
CA ILE A 56 18.32 -2.50 9.55
C ILE A 56 19.14 -3.78 9.42
N GLY A 57 18.54 -4.94 9.67
CA GLY A 57 19.23 -6.24 9.59
C GLY A 57 19.78 -6.55 8.20
N ASN A 58 19.07 -6.18 7.12
CA ASN A 58 19.59 -6.29 5.75
C ASN A 58 20.79 -5.37 5.51
N LEU A 59 20.74 -4.11 5.98
CA LEU A 59 21.86 -3.17 5.84
C LEU A 59 23.09 -3.66 6.60
N GLU A 60 22.92 -4.13 7.84
CA GLU A 60 24.01 -4.71 8.64
C GLU A 60 24.64 -5.93 7.96
N ALA A 61 23.80 -6.84 7.43
CA ALA A 61 24.26 -8.01 6.71
C ALA A 61 25.05 -7.63 5.46
N PHE A 62 24.55 -6.68 4.66
CA PHE A 62 25.22 -6.17 3.47
C PHE A 62 26.61 -5.62 3.79
N PHE A 63 26.73 -4.71 4.76
CA PHE A 63 28.02 -4.11 5.12
C PHE A 63 28.98 -5.08 5.82
N SER A 64 28.47 -6.18 6.37
CA SER A 64 29.27 -7.24 6.99
C SER A 64 29.66 -8.36 6.02
N ASN A 65 29.34 -8.26 4.72
CA ASN A 65 29.48 -9.34 3.74
C ASN A 65 28.79 -10.65 4.18
N LYS A 66 27.65 -10.55 4.85
CA LYS A 66 26.80 -11.69 5.23
C LYS A 66 25.61 -11.81 4.27
N PRO A 67 24.97 -13.00 4.19
CA PRO A 67 23.72 -13.15 3.43
C PRO A 67 22.62 -12.20 3.92
N LEU A 68 21.87 -11.63 2.97
CA LEU A 68 20.72 -10.77 3.27
C LEU A 68 19.59 -11.56 3.93
N LEU A 69 18.80 -10.88 4.77
CA LEU A 69 17.63 -11.46 5.42
C LEU A 69 16.48 -11.65 4.43
N SER A 70 16.33 -10.73 3.46
CA SER A 70 15.28 -10.75 2.44
C SER A 70 15.83 -10.35 1.06
N PRO A 71 16.64 -11.20 0.40
CA PRO A 71 17.22 -10.89 -0.92
C PRO A 71 16.15 -10.91 -2.03
N THR A 72 16.26 -10.00 -3.01
CA THR A 72 15.29 -9.88 -4.13
C THR A 72 15.89 -9.80 -5.53
N VAL A 73 17.19 -10.04 -5.72
CA VAL A 73 17.80 -10.03 -7.05
C VAL A 73 17.54 -11.33 -7.83
N ASN A 74 16.61 -11.23 -8.78
CA ASN A 74 16.28 -12.08 -9.95
C ASN A 74 16.06 -13.60 -9.74
N SER A 75 14.78 -14.02 -9.92
CA SER A 75 14.46 -15.26 -10.66
C SER A 75 14.49 -15.01 -12.16
#